data_AF-A0A9J6C5Y8-F1
#
_entry.id   AF-A0A9J6C5Y8-F1
#
_cell.length_a   1.000
_cell.length_b   1.000
_cell.length_c   1.000
_cell.angle_alpha   90.00
_cell.angle_beta   90.00
_cell.angle_gamma   90.00
#
_symmetry.space_group_name_H-M   'P 1'
#
loop_
_entity.id
_entity.type
_entity.pdbx_description
1 polymer ?
#
loop_
_entity_poly.entity_id
_entity_poly.type
_entity_poly.pdbx_seq_one_letter_code
_entity_poly.pdbx_strand_id
1 'polypeptide(L)'
;MLNLFESFSDSEIDTYKNDNFNLLNEFYKISCNFGDFHGENNTEYGQITIINEISFLIPPKCKFFNKNVIEIKKFLPESEKFDFIVIDPPWKCRYIKRLKKTFDQKSYNMMTNDEISNISLRNYTHKSSIVIIWATNSETHENFIKNSLLEKWDLKQIGIWHWIKVDKTGDTFCSFEGNKKPYEKIFIATHFKNDVKDIIEKEISIVSQSSSIHSHKPQLLSK
;
A
#
# COMPACT_ATOMS: atom_id res chain seq x y z
N MET A 1 -5.57 -32.48 17.08
CA MET A 1 -5.46 -31.26 16.26
C MET A 1 -3.96 -31.00 16.12
N LEU A 2 -3.39 -31.10 14.91
CA LEU A 2 -1.96 -30.88 14.70
C LEU A 2 -1.67 -29.39 14.93
N ASN A 3 -0.85 -29.08 15.94
CA ASN A 3 -0.36 -27.73 16.15
C ASN A 3 0.58 -27.41 14.98
N LEU A 4 0.11 -26.58 14.04
CA LEU A 4 0.86 -26.13 12.87
C LEU A 4 1.87 -25.02 13.18
N PHE A 5 1.96 -24.62 14.46
CA PHE A 5 2.79 -23.51 14.91
C PHE A 5 3.86 -24.03 15.87
N GLU A 6 5.11 -23.66 15.59
CA GLU A 6 6.25 -23.93 16.45
C GLU A 6 6.09 -23.19 17.78
N SER A 7 6.30 -23.91 18.89
CA SER A 7 6.36 -23.32 20.23
C SER A 7 7.77 -22.81 20.48
N PHE A 8 7.93 -21.48 20.59
CA PHE A 8 9.20 -20.84 20.95
C PHE A 8 9.30 -20.67 22.48
N SER A 9 10.52 -20.72 23.02
CA SER A 9 10.78 -20.34 24.41
C SER A 9 10.69 -18.82 24.62
N ASP A 10 10.44 -18.39 25.85
CA ASP A 10 10.33 -16.96 26.19
C ASP A 10 11.62 -16.18 25.84
N SER A 11 12.80 -16.79 26.01
CA SER A 11 14.08 -16.18 25.64
C SER A 11 14.27 -16.01 24.13
N GLU A 12 13.79 -16.96 23.32
CA GLU A 12 13.78 -16.84 21.86
C GLU A 12 12.83 -15.73 21.43
N ILE A 13 11.63 -15.67 22.02
CA ILE A 13 10.65 -14.62 21.75
C ILE A 13 11.23 -13.24 22.02
N ASP A 14 11.93 -13.04 23.13
CA ASP A 14 12.53 -11.75 23.48
C ASP A 14 13.71 -11.38 22.59
N THR A 15 14.51 -12.36 22.17
CA THR A 15 15.57 -12.16 21.17
C THR A 15 14.97 -11.67 19.84
N TYR A 16 13.94 -12.36 19.33
CA TYR A 16 13.24 -11.96 18.11
C TYR A 16 12.59 -10.58 18.22
N LYS A 17 12.06 -10.19 19.39
CA LYS A 17 11.52 -8.84 19.58
C LYS A 17 12.63 -7.78 19.47
N ASN A 18 13.79 -8.02 20.08
CA ASN A 18 14.91 -7.10 20.03
C ASN A 18 15.48 -6.97 18.61
N ASP A 19 15.65 -8.08 17.91
CA ASP A 19 16.14 -8.08 16.52
C ASP A 19 15.17 -7.34 15.59
N ASN A 20 13.86 -7.60 15.72
CA ASN A 20 12.84 -6.86 14.98
C ASN A 20 12.87 -5.36 15.29
N PHE A 21 13.08 -4.98 16.54
CA PHE A 21 13.18 -3.57 16.92
C PHE A 21 14.40 -2.88 16.30
N ASN A 22 15.54 -3.56 16.27
CA ASN A 22 16.77 -3.06 15.65
C ASN A 22 16.60 -2.91 14.13
N LEU A 23 16.10 -3.95 13.46
CA LEU A 23 15.81 -3.92 12.02
C LEU A 23 14.81 -2.81 11.66
N LEU A 24 13.78 -2.62 12.48
CA LEU A 24 12.80 -1.54 12.29
C LEU A 24 13.45 -0.16 12.38
N ASN A 25 14.36 0.04 13.33
CA ASN A 25 15.08 1.32 13.47
C ASN A 25 16.04 1.56 12.31
N GLU A 26 16.71 0.53 11.79
CA GLU A 26 17.54 0.67 10.59
C GLU A 26 16.71 1.00 9.36
N PHE A 27 15.56 0.35 9.18
CA PHE A 27 14.64 0.64 8.08
C PHE A 27 14.22 2.12 8.06
N TYR A 28 13.88 2.70 9.21
CA TYR A 28 13.50 4.12 9.30
C TYR A 28 14.68 5.10 9.24
N LYS A 29 15.92 4.67 9.46
CA LYS A 29 17.10 5.52 9.16
C LYS A 29 17.28 5.69 7.65
N ILE A 30 16.94 4.66 6.87
CA ILE A 30 17.00 4.65 5.41
C ILE A 30 15.88 5.49 4.79
N SER A 31 14.77 5.77 5.49
CA SER A 31 13.68 6.62 4.97
C SER A 31 14.02 8.12 5.00
N CYS A 32 15.17 8.49 4.46
CA CYS A 32 15.61 9.87 4.27
C CYS A 32 15.08 10.46 2.95
N ASN A 33 15.17 11.79 2.82
CA ASN A 33 14.77 12.47 1.58
C ASN A 33 15.84 12.25 0.50
N PHE A 34 15.61 11.27 -0.37
CA PHE A 34 16.51 10.93 -1.47
C PHE A 34 16.49 11.93 -2.63
N GLY A 35 15.62 12.95 -2.58
CA GLY A 35 15.37 13.84 -3.71
C GLY A 35 14.73 13.12 -4.89
N ASP A 36 14.62 13.83 -6.02
CA ASP A 36 13.99 13.31 -7.22
C ASP A 36 14.95 12.37 -7.98
N PHE A 37 14.54 11.13 -8.22
CA PHE A 37 15.28 10.21 -9.09
C PHE A 37 14.33 9.27 -9.85
N HIS A 38 14.81 8.66 -10.91
CA HIS A 38 14.08 7.66 -11.68
C HIS A 38 15.07 6.74 -12.40
N GLY A 39 14.58 5.58 -12.84
CA GLY A 39 15.40 4.64 -13.59
C GLY A 39 14.56 3.51 -14.17
N GLU A 40 15.21 2.66 -14.93
CA GLU A 40 14.60 1.48 -15.54
C GLU A 40 15.58 0.30 -15.52
N ASN A 41 15.03 -0.88 -15.30
CA ASN A 41 15.70 -2.15 -15.50
C ASN A 41 14.98 -2.87 -16.64
N ASN A 42 15.55 -2.77 -17.84
CA ASN A 42 15.01 -3.43 -19.04
C ASN A 42 15.51 -4.88 -19.20
N THR A 43 16.24 -5.41 -18.22
CA THR A 43 16.77 -6.78 -18.28
C THR A 43 15.77 -7.80 -17.76
N GLU A 44 16.05 -9.07 -18.04
CA GLU A 44 15.26 -10.23 -17.59
C GLU A 44 15.54 -10.62 -16.13
N TYR A 45 16.50 -9.98 -15.46
CA TYR A 45 16.89 -10.28 -14.09
C TYR A 45 16.89 -9.04 -13.18
N GLY A 46 16.83 -9.25 -11.87
CA GLY A 46 16.94 -8.17 -10.90
C GLY A 46 18.33 -7.53 -10.94
N GLN A 47 18.39 -6.21 -10.84
CA GLN A 47 19.63 -5.45 -10.84
C GLN A 47 19.85 -4.75 -9.50
N ILE A 48 21.08 -4.80 -9.00
CA ILE A 48 21.47 -3.98 -7.85
C ILE A 48 22.00 -2.66 -8.39
N THR A 49 21.47 -1.56 -7.88
CA THR A 49 21.94 -0.19 -8.15
C THR A 49 22.21 0.54 -6.85
N ILE A 50 23.05 1.57 -6.88
CA ILE A 50 23.35 2.40 -5.72
C ILE A 50 22.78 3.80 -5.96
N ILE A 51 21.90 4.25 -5.08
CA ILE A 51 21.28 5.58 -5.11
C ILE A 51 21.55 6.24 -3.77
N ASN A 52 22.25 7.37 -3.77
CA ASN A 52 22.67 8.10 -2.56
C ASN A 52 23.33 7.19 -1.50
N GLU A 53 24.32 6.41 -1.92
CA GLU A 53 25.08 5.48 -1.06
C GLU A 53 24.28 4.29 -0.52
N ILE A 54 23.02 4.14 -0.92
CA ILE A 54 22.15 3.02 -0.52
C ILE A 54 21.95 2.07 -1.71
N SER A 55 22.13 0.78 -1.43
CA SER A 55 21.93 -0.28 -2.41
C SER A 55 20.45 -0.62 -2.55
N PHE A 56 19.94 -0.60 -3.78
CA PHE A 56 18.56 -0.97 -4.13
C PHE A 56 18.56 -2.16 -5.07
N LEU A 57 17.67 -3.13 -4.81
CA LEU A 57 17.35 -4.19 -5.77
C LEU A 57 16.18 -3.75 -6.64
N ILE A 58 16.41 -3.60 -7.93
CA ILE A 58 15.41 -3.21 -8.92
C ILE A 58 14.92 -4.47 -9.65
N PRO A 59 13.59 -4.76 -9.64
CA PRO A 59 13.03 -5.91 -10.33
C PRO A 59 13.31 -5.88 -11.84
N PRO A 60 13.30 -7.05 -12.53
CA PRO A 60 13.35 -7.10 -13.98
C PRO A 60 12.16 -6.38 -14.62
N LYS A 61 12.35 -5.87 -15.84
CA LYS A 61 11.32 -5.18 -16.64
C LYS A 61 10.54 -4.11 -15.87
N CYS A 62 11.26 -3.31 -15.09
CA CYS A 62 10.67 -2.32 -14.19
C CYS A 62 11.13 -0.91 -14.55
N LYS A 63 10.21 0.05 -14.54
CA LYS A 63 10.51 1.47 -14.53
C LYS A 63 10.04 2.05 -13.20
N PHE A 64 10.86 2.87 -12.56
CA PHE A 64 10.57 3.44 -11.25
C PHE A 64 10.83 4.94 -11.21
N PHE A 65 10.08 5.63 -10.36
CA PHE A 65 10.17 7.06 -10.14
C PHE A 65 10.03 7.36 -8.66
N ASN A 66 11.00 8.08 -8.09
CA ASN A 66 10.89 8.73 -6.80
C ASN A 66 10.67 10.22 -7.04
N LYS A 67 9.40 10.62 -7.15
CA LYS A 67 8.96 11.98 -7.51
C LYS A 67 7.63 12.28 -6.85
N ASN A 68 7.24 13.56 -6.84
CA ASN A 68 5.88 13.94 -6.45
C ASN A 68 4.85 13.39 -7.46
N VAL A 69 4.03 12.45 -7.02
CA VAL A 69 3.00 11.78 -7.85
C VAL A 69 1.93 12.72 -8.40
N ILE A 70 1.69 13.88 -7.78
CA ILE A 70 0.78 14.90 -8.34
C ILE A 70 1.30 15.38 -9.71
N GLU A 71 2.62 15.39 -9.90
CA GLU A 71 3.27 15.85 -11.12
C GLU A 71 3.51 14.73 -12.14
N ILE A 72 2.84 13.59 -12.02
CA ILE A 72 3.06 12.38 -12.85
C ILE A 72 3.10 12.66 -14.36
N LYS A 73 2.32 13.64 -14.84
CA LYS A 73 2.31 14.06 -16.25
C LYS A 73 3.63 14.62 -16.76
N LYS A 74 4.49 15.13 -15.88
CA LYS A 74 5.81 15.67 -16.26
C LYS A 74 6.82 14.59 -16.58
N PHE A 75 6.63 13.37 -16.09
CA PHE A 75 7.62 12.28 -16.19
C PHE A 75 7.07 10.96 -16.71
N LEU A 76 5.75 10.82 -16.82
CA LEU A 76 5.09 9.68 -17.45
C LEU A 76 4.16 10.18 -18.57
N PRO A 77 4.48 9.87 -19.84
CA PRO A 77 3.66 10.28 -20.98
C PRO A 77 2.21 9.79 -20.85
N GLU A 78 1.24 10.62 -21.23
CA GLU A 78 -0.19 10.23 -21.16
C GLU A 78 -0.57 9.17 -22.22
N SER A 79 0.35 8.84 -23.14
CA SER A 79 0.22 7.68 -24.03
C SER A 79 0.37 6.35 -23.29
N GLU A 80 1.05 6.34 -22.14
CA GLU A 80 1.16 5.16 -21.27
C GLU A 80 -0.18 4.91 -20.59
N LYS A 81 -0.70 3.69 -20.75
CA LYS A 81 -1.94 3.23 -20.10
C LYS A 81 -1.67 1.90 -19.44
N PHE A 82 -2.31 1.67 -18.29
CA PHE A 82 -2.09 0.46 -17.51
C PHE A 82 -3.36 -0.39 -17.46
N ASP A 83 -3.23 -1.68 -17.65
CA ASP A 83 -4.32 -2.64 -17.43
C ASP A 83 -4.65 -2.78 -15.95
N PHE A 84 -3.66 -2.61 -15.07
CA PHE A 84 -3.80 -2.79 -13.64
C PHE A 84 -3.01 -1.71 -12.89
N ILE A 85 -3.67 -1.00 -11.98
CA ILE A 85 -3.07 0.03 -11.14
C ILE A 85 -3.37 -0.30 -9.69
N VAL A 86 -2.34 -0.34 -8.84
CA VAL A 86 -2.50 -0.42 -7.38
C VAL A 86 -2.02 0.89 -6.78
N ILE A 87 -2.83 1.48 -5.92
CA ILE A 87 -2.50 2.72 -5.22
C ILE A 87 -2.75 2.58 -3.72
N ASP A 88 -1.79 3.02 -2.93
CA ASP A 88 -1.89 3.15 -1.47
C ASP A 88 -1.65 4.61 -1.07
N PRO A 89 -2.66 5.48 -1.19
CA PRO A 89 -2.49 6.89 -0.90
C PRO A 89 -2.08 7.10 0.56
N PRO A 90 -1.25 8.12 0.87
CA PRO A 90 -0.84 8.42 2.24
C PRO A 90 -1.97 9.18 2.96
N TRP A 91 -3.08 8.49 3.22
CA TRP A 91 -4.28 9.04 3.85
C TRP A 91 -3.96 9.76 5.15
N LYS A 92 -4.64 10.88 5.43
CA LYS A 92 -4.57 11.54 6.74
C LYS A 92 -4.90 10.54 7.86
N CYS A 93 -3.91 10.28 8.71
CA CYS A 93 -4.01 9.36 9.83
C CYS A 93 -3.60 10.06 11.14
N ARG A 94 -4.45 9.96 12.18
CA ARG A 94 -4.18 10.58 13.50
C ARG A 94 -2.91 10.01 14.16
N TYR A 95 -2.65 8.72 13.97
CA TYR A 95 -1.46 8.07 14.53
C TYR A 95 -0.18 8.63 13.91
N ILE A 96 -0.09 8.69 12.58
CA ILE A 96 1.07 9.28 11.88
C ILE A 96 1.25 10.76 12.23
N LYS A 97 0.16 11.53 12.35
CA LYS A 97 0.22 12.93 12.83
C LYS A 97 0.84 13.06 14.23
N ARG A 98 0.56 12.11 15.13
CA ARG A 98 1.16 12.08 16.47
C ARG A 98 2.62 11.64 16.41
N LEU A 99 2.94 10.59 15.66
CA LEU A 99 4.31 10.12 15.48
C LEU A 99 5.22 11.22 14.95
N LYS A 100 4.76 12.01 13.98
CA LYS A 100 5.51 13.14 13.43
C LYS A 100 5.98 14.15 14.50
N LYS A 101 5.20 14.32 15.58
CA LYS A 101 5.56 15.23 16.69
C LYS A 101 6.61 14.64 17.64
N THR A 102 6.68 13.32 17.74
CA THR A 102 7.50 12.63 18.76
C THR A 102 8.72 11.93 18.16
N PHE A 103 8.67 11.56 16.88
CA PHE A 103 9.68 10.76 16.20
C PHE A 103 9.54 10.94 14.68
N ASP A 104 9.95 12.12 14.18
CA ASP A 104 9.72 12.54 12.77
C ASP A 104 10.22 11.52 11.74
N GLN A 105 11.36 10.87 12.00
CA GLN A 105 11.96 9.83 11.15
C GLN A 105 11.09 8.58 10.95
N LYS A 106 10.15 8.29 11.86
CA LYS A 106 9.17 7.18 11.74
C LYS A 106 7.84 7.61 11.14
N SER A 107 7.75 8.84 10.66
CA SER A 107 6.55 9.41 10.05
C SER A 107 6.74 9.66 8.56
N TYR A 108 5.65 9.93 7.85
CA TYR A 108 5.68 10.30 6.45
C TYR A 108 4.69 11.43 6.18
N ASN A 109 4.89 12.12 5.06
CA ASN A 109 3.98 13.17 4.61
C ASN A 109 2.66 12.54 4.16
N MET A 110 1.56 13.00 4.76
CA MET A 110 0.20 12.59 4.40
C MET A 110 -0.41 13.59 3.43
N MET A 111 -1.36 13.11 2.63
CA MET A 111 -2.13 13.93 1.70
C MET A 111 -3.56 14.14 2.20
N THR A 112 -4.09 15.31 1.92
CA THR A 112 -5.51 15.63 1.98
C THR A 112 -6.27 14.84 0.90
N ASN A 113 -7.57 14.69 1.09
CA ASN A 113 -8.43 14.06 0.08
C ASN A 113 -8.37 14.83 -1.26
N ASP A 114 -8.35 16.16 -1.20
CA ASP A 114 -8.23 17.00 -2.39
C ASP A 114 -6.91 16.80 -3.13
N GLU A 115 -5.79 16.72 -2.41
CA GLU A 115 -4.48 16.43 -3.01
C GLU A 115 -4.45 15.05 -3.67
N ILE A 116 -5.01 14.02 -3.02
CA ILE A 116 -5.13 12.66 -3.61
C ILE A 116 -5.95 12.72 -4.89
N SER A 117 -7.06 13.46 -4.86
CA SER A 117 -7.95 13.64 -6.01
C SER A 117 -7.26 14.32 -7.22
N ASN A 118 -6.19 15.08 -6.99
CA ASN A 118 -5.44 15.78 -8.03
C ASN A 118 -4.38 14.91 -8.71
N ILE A 119 -4.14 13.69 -8.20
CA ILE A 119 -3.38 12.69 -8.94
C ILE A 119 -4.14 12.42 -10.23
N SER A 120 -3.46 12.59 -11.37
CA SER A 120 -4.08 12.54 -12.70
C SER A 120 -4.33 11.10 -13.20
N LEU A 121 -4.83 10.23 -12.33
CA LEU A 121 -4.96 8.79 -12.56
C LEU A 121 -5.82 8.45 -13.78
N ARG A 122 -6.89 9.23 -14.04
CA ARG A 122 -7.74 9.06 -15.23
C ARG A 122 -6.96 9.15 -16.56
N ASN A 123 -5.82 9.84 -16.57
CA ASN A 123 -4.99 9.99 -17.76
C ASN A 123 -4.11 8.76 -18.01
N TYR A 124 -4.11 7.77 -17.12
CA TYR A 124 -3.31 6.54 -17.23
C TYR A 124 -4.17 5.27 -17.23
N THR A 125 -5.49 5.43 -17.17
CA THR A 125 -6.46 4.34 -17.32
C THR A 125 -7.02 4.30 -18.74
N HIS A 126 -7.46 3.12 -19.15
CA HIS A 126 -8.25 2.85 -20.34
C HIS A 126 -9.52 2.09 -19.96
N LYS A 127 -10.35 1.73 -20.95
CA LYS A 127 -11.67 1.14 -20.68
C LYS A 127 -11.60 -0.16 -19.87
N SER A 128 -10.54 -0.95 -20.02
CA SER A 128 -10.40 -2.24 -19.34
C SER A 128 -9.48 -2.19 -18.12
N SER A 129 -9.01 -1.01 -17.71
CA SER A 129 -8.17 -0.86 -16.53
C SER A 129 -8.89 -1.22 -15.24
N ILE A 130 -8.22 -1.98 -14.39
CA ILE A 130 -8.61 -2.25 -13.01
C ILE A 130 -7.74 -1.39 -12.09
N VAL A 131 -8.37 -0.74 -11.13
CA VAL A 131 -7.72 0.13 -10.14
C VAL A 131 -8.02 -0.40 -8.74
N ILE A 132 -6.96 -0.72 -8.01
CA ILE A 132 -6.99 -1.19 -6.63
C ILE A 132 -6.57 -0.04 -5.72
N ILE A 133 -7.43 0.35 -4.80
CA ILE A 133 -7.17 1.47 -3.87
C ILE A 133 -7.17 0.92 -2.44
N TRP A 134 -6.00 0.93 -1.81
CA TRP A 134 -5.90 0.65 -0.39
C TRP A 134 -6.48 1.80 0.43
N ALA A 135 -7.30 1.47 1.42
CA ALA A 135 -7.97 2.43 2.27
C ALA A 135 -7.99 1.99 3.72
N THR A 136 -7.83 2.97 4.62
CA THR A 136 -8.09 2.77 6.05
C THR A 136 -9.59 2.59 6.32
N ASN A 137 -9.98 2.12 7.51
CA ASN A 137 -11.39 2.07 7.94
C ASN A 137 -11.98 3.42 8.38
N SER A 138 -11.43 4.53 7.90
CA SER A 138 -12.00 5.85 8.15
C SER A 138 -13.23 6.04 7.29
N GLU A 139 -14.39 6.23 7.93
CA GLU A 139 -15.64 6.54 7.24
C GLU A 139 -15.52 7.80 6.37
N THR A 140 -14.78 8.82 6.83
CA THR A 140 -14.48 10.03 6.05
C THR A 140 -13.76 9.71 4.74
N HIS A 141 -12.75 8.84 4.78
CA HIS A 141 -11.99 8.46 3.58
C HIS A 141 -12.80 7.56 2.67
N GLU A 142 -13.57 6.63 3.23
CA GLU A 142 -14.47 5.76 2.47
C GLU A 142 -15.56 6.56 1.74
N ASN A 143 -16.22 7.50 2.42
CA ASN A 143 -17.22 8.37 1.80
C ASN A 143 -16.61 9.23 0.70
N PHE A 144 -15.41 9.75 0.91
CA PHE A 144 -14.68 10.49 -0.12
C PHE A 144 -14.33 9.63 -1.34
N ILE A 145 -13.89 8.39 -1.13
CA ILE A 145 -13.60 7.46 -2.23
C ILE A 145 -14.86 7.24 -3.06
N LYS A 146 -15.95 6.83 -2.40
CA LYS A 146 -17.22 6.45 -3.07
C LYS A 146 -17.91 7.62 -3.76
N ASN A 147 -17.92 8.79 -3.14
CA ASN A 147 -18.77 9.91 -3.55
C ASN A 147 -18.01 11.02 -4.27
N SER A 148 -16.69 10.92 -4.44
CA SER A 148 -15.91 12.01 -5.07
C SER A 148 -14.70 11.49 -5.85
N LEU A 149 -13.85 10.67 -5.24
CA LEU A 149 -12.59 10.26 -5.85
C LEU A 149 -12.81 9.43 -7.11
N LEU A 150 -13.67 8.42 -7.03
CA LEU A 150 -13.94 7.52 -8.16
C LEU A 150 -14.51 8.28 -9.35
N GLU A 151 -15.47 9.19 -9.12
CA GLU A 151 -16.03 10.05 -10.17
C GLU A 151 -14.95 10.90 -10.84
N LYS A 152 -14.09 11.57 -10.04
CA LYS A 152 -13.01 12.41 -10.58
C LYS A 152 -11.99 11.62 -11.41
N TRP A 153 -11.86 10.32 -11.15
CA TRP A 153 -10.99 9.42 -11.89
C TRP A 153 -11.69 8.66 -13.04
N ASP A 154 -12.95 8.96 -13.34
CA ASP A 154 -13.78 8.26 -14.33
C ASP A 154 -13.95 6.75 -14.02
N LEU A 155 -13.99 6.41 -12.74
CA LEU A 155 -14.09 5.05 -12.23
C LEU A 155 -15.44 4.79 -11.56
N LYS A 156 -15.83 3.52 -11.52
CA LYS A 156 -16.91 2.98 -10.69
C LYS A 156 -16.37 1.84 -9.83
N GLN A 157 -16.86 1.74 -8.60
CA GLN A 157 -16.54 0.61 -7.72
C GLN A 157 -17.21 -0.66 -8.25
N ILE A 158 -16.49 -1.78 -8.21
CA ILE A 158 -17.00 -3.11 -8.57
C ILE A 158 -16.89 -4.13 -7.44
N GLY A 159 -16.03 -3.88 -6.44
CA GLY A 159 -15.89 -4.75 -5.27
C GLY A 159 -15.14 -4.07 -4.13
N ILE A 160 -15.20 -4.67 -2.95
CA ILE A 160 -14.40 -4.31 -1.79
C ILE A 160 -13.84 -5.59 -1.18
N TRP A 161 -12.52 -5.69 -1.13
CA TRP A 161 -11.84 -6.74 -0.39
C TRP A 161 -11.39 -6.22 0.97
N HIS A 162 -11.12 -7.16 1.88
CA HIS A 162 -10.64 -6.87 3.22
C HIS A 162 -9.32 -7.59 3.43
N TRP A 163 -8.30 -6.87 3.90
CA TRP A 163 -7.09 -7.50 4.43
C TRP A 163 -7.20 -7.60 5.94
N ILE A 164 -7.51 -8.79 6.46
CA ILE A 164 -7.59 -9.10 7.89
C ILE A 164 -6.18 -9.38 8.42
N LYS A 165 -5.82 -8.65 9.48
CA LYS A 165 -4.53 -8.71 10.15
C LYS A 165 -4.62 -9.62 11.36
N VAL A 166 -3.79 -10.64 11.36
CA VAL A 166 -3.67 -11.60 12.46
C VAL A 166 -2.26 -11.57 13.05
N ASP A 167 -2.12 -12.05 14.27
CA ASP A 167 -0.84 -12.27 14.91
C ASP A 167 -0.25 -13.65 14.55
N LYS A 168 0.73 -14.13 15.34
CA LYS A 168 1.37 -15.43 15.14
C LYS A 168 0.45 -16.62 15.46
N THR A 169 -0.57 -16.45 16.30
CA THR A 169 -1.53 -17.51 16.66
C THR A 169 -2.70 -17.56 15.69
N GLY A 170 -2.83 -16.55 14.82
CA GLY A 170 -3.96 -16.40 13.91
C GLY A 170 -5.08 -15.54 14.50
N ASP A 171 -4.87 -14.97 15.69
CA ASP A 171 -5.85 -14.12 16.36
C ASP A 171 -5.77 -12.69 15.83
N THR A 172 -6.92 -12.03 15.78
CA THR A 172 -7.00 -10.62 15.37
C THR A 172 -6.54 -9.69 16.49
N PHE A 173 -5.78 -8.64 16.15
CA PHE A 173 -5.28 -7.66 17.12
C PHE A 173 -6.37 -6.86 17.86
N CYS A 174 -7.59 -6.81 17.34
CA CYS A 174 -8.75 -6.22 18.00
C CYS A 174 -10.06 -6.85 17.51
N SER A 175 -11.15 -6.62 18.23
CA SER A 175 -12.49 -7.05 17.81
C SER A 175 -12.88 -6.43 16.46
N PHE A 176 -13.71 -7.15 15.70
CA PHE A 176 -14.41 -6.62 14.53
C PHE A 176 -15.46 -5.57 14.92
N GLU A 177 -15.89 -5.58 16.19
CA GLU A 177 -16.78 -4.59 16.79
C GLU A 177 -15.99 -3.38 17.31
N GLY A 178 -16.60 -2.19 17.24
CA GLY A 178 -15.99 -0.94 17.70
C GLY A 178 -15.24 -0.14 16.64
N ASN A 179 -14.55 0.92 17.08
CA ASN A 179 -13.97 1.95 16.21
C ASN A 179 -12.67 1.54 15.51
N LYS A 180 -11.89 0.66 16.12
CA LYS A 180 -10.71 0.06 15.50
C LYS A 180 -11.14 -1.25 14.85
N LYS A 181 -10.65 -1.51 13.64
CA LYS A 181 -10.94 -2.75 12.93
C LYS A 181 -9.65 -3.54 12.72
N PRO A 182 -9.69 -4.88 12.78
CA PRO A 182 -8.52 -5.72 12.56
C PRO A 182 -8.25 -5.95 11.08
N TYR A 183 -8.73 -5.07 10.20
CA TYR A 183 -8.55 -5.20 8.76
C TYR A 183 -8.28 -3.86 8.10
N GLU A 184 -7.89 -3.84 6.83
CA GLU A 184 -7.94 -2.67 5.95
C GLU A 184 -8.84 -2.96 4.75
N LYS A 185 -9.43 -1.92 4.16
CA LYS A 185 -10.30 -2.06 2.99
C LYS A 185 -9.49 -1.89 1.71
N ILE A 186 -9.83 -2.67 0.70
CA ILE A 186 -9.24 -2.60 -0.64
C ILE A 186 -10.40 -2.37 -1.60
N PHE A 187 -10.50 -1.15 -2.13
CA PHE A 187 -11.52 -0.83 -3.13
C PHE A 187 -11.05 -1.31 -4.49
N ILE A 188 -11.93 -2.01 -5.20
CA ILE A 188 -11.71 -2.43 -6.57
C ILE A 188 -12.62 -1.59 -7.45
N ALA A 189 -12.00 -0.91 -8.40
CA ALA A 189 -12.67 -0.03 -9.32
C ALA A 189 -12.25 -0.29 -10.77
N THR A 190 -13.11 0.09 -11.69
CA THR A 190 -12.84 0.04 -13.13
C THR A 190 -13.43 1.29 -13.78
N HIS A 191 -13.01 1.59 -15.00
CA HIS A 191 -13.61 2.66 -15.79
C HIS A 191 -15.15 2.53 -15.89
N PHE A 192 -15.90 3.64 -15.83
CA PHE A 192 -17.37 3.60 -15.77
C PHE A 192 -18.02 2.91 -16.97
N LYS A 193 -17.39 3.01 -18.15
CA LYS A 193 -17.78 2.33 -19.41
C LYS A 193 -17.38 0.86 -19.49
N ASN A 194 -16.75 0.29 -18.47
CA ASN A 194 -16.34 -1.11 -18.47
C ASN A 194 -17.46 -2.02 -17.93
N ASP A 195 -17.70 -3.15 -18.58
CA ASP A 195 -18.73 -4.12 -18.16
C ASP A 195 -18.16 -5.37 -17.47
N VAL A 196 -16.93 -5.28 -16.93
CA VAL A 196 -16.21 -6.35 -16.19
C VAL A 196 -16.84 -6.70 -14.82
N LYS A 197 -18.16 -6.51 -14.64
CA LYS A 197 -18.86 -6.78 -13.36
C LYS A 197 -18.82 -8.25 -12.93
N ASP A 198 -18.55 -9.17 -13.86
CA ASP A 198 -18.72 -10.60 -13.66
C ASP A 198 -17.40 -11.39 -13.55
N ILE A 199 -16.24 -10.73 -13.68
CA ILE A 199 -14.92 -11.41 -13.64
C ILE A 199 -14.31 -11.37 -12.23
N ILE A 200 -14.64 -10.36 -11.42
CA ILE A 200 -13.99 -10.12 -10.14
C ILE A 200 -14.95 -10.41 -8.99
N GLU A 201 -14.55 -11.34 -8.13
CA GLU A 201 -15.19 -11.60 -6.84
C GLU A 201 -15.30 -10.31 -6.03
N LYS A 202 -16.52 -10.00 -5.58
CA LYS A 202 -16.83 -8.68 -5.02
C LYS A 202 -16.37 -8.53 -3.58
N GLU A 203 -16.28 -9.64 -2.86
CA GLU A 203 -16.00 -9.69 -1.42
C GLU A 203 -15.02 -10.83 -1.13
N ILE A 204 -13.74 -10.50 -1.08
CA ILE A 204 -12.67 -11.42 -0.67
C ILE A 204 -12.06 -10.92 0.63
N SER A 205 -11.72 -11.86 1.52
CA SER A 205 -10.90 -11.60 2.70
C SER A 205 -9.53 -12.24 2.53
N ILE A 206 -8.50 -11.40 2.55
CA ILE A 206 -7.10 -11.81 2.60
C ILE A 206 -6.69 -11.83 4.07
N VAL A 207 -6.22 -12.97 4.57
CA VAL A 207 -5.77 -13.11 5.96
C VAL A 207 -4.27 -13.28 5.97
N SER A 208 -3.55 -12.41 6.67
CA SER A 208 -2.11 -12.59 6.85
C SER A 208 -1.58 -11.87 8.08
N GLN A 209 -0.39 -12.30 8.50
CA GLN A 209 0.34 -11.62 9.54
C GLN A 209 0.76 -10.21 9.09
N SER A 210 0.52 -9.21 9.93
CA SER A 210 0.96 -7.85 9.65
C SER A 210 2.47 -7.71 9.83
N SER A 211 3.12 -6.99 8.91
CA SER A 211 4.50 -6.54 9.05
C SER A 211 4.69 -5.63 10.28
N SER A 212 5.84 -5.74 10.96
CA SER A 212 6.24 -4.82 12.02
C SER A 212 6.53 -3.40 11.51
N ILE A 213 6.79 -3.25 10.21
CA ILE A 213 6.90 -1.95 9.54
C ILE A 213 5.50 -1.40 9.28
N HIS A 214 5.23 -0.19 9.77
CA HIS A 214 3.93 0.47 9.60
C HIS A 214 3.63 0.73 8.11
N SER A 215 2.35 0.62 7.73
CA SER A 215 1.83 0.79 6.36
C SER A 215 2.31 -0.25 5.32
N HIS A 216 3.15 -1.22 5.70
CA HIS A 216 3.58 -2.27 4.78
C HIS A 216 2.43 -3.26 4.53
N LYS A 217 1.97 -3.30 3.29
CA LYS A 217 0.88 -4.15 2.79
C LYS A 217 1.33 -5.62 2.69
N PRO A 218 0.40 -6.59 2.68
CA PRO A 218 0.78 -7.99 2.69
C PRO A 218 1.46 -8.36 1.36
N GLN A 219 2.50 -9.16 1.44
CA GLN A 219 3.09 -9.75 0.24
C GLN A 219 2.10 -10.80 -0.31
N LEU A 220 1.45 -10.48 -1.42
CA LEU A 220 0.57 -11.39 -2.14
C LEU A 220 1.38 -12.27 -3.08
N LEU A 221 2.36 -13.01 -2.55
CA LEU A 221 3.03 -14.03 -3.35
C LEU A 221 2.08 -15.20 -3.52
N SER A 222 1.70 -15.50 -4.76
CA SER A 222 1.20 -16.83 -5.10
C SER A 222 2.37 -17.80 -4.99
N LYS A 223 2.25 -18.81 -4.11
CA LYS A 223 3.10 -19.99 -4.21
C LYS A 223 2.85 -20.71 -5.53
#